data_AF-A0A2S2NH96-F1
#
_entry.id   AF-A0A2S2NH96-F1
#
_cell.length_a   1.000
_cell.length_b   1.000
_cell.length_c   1.000
_cell.angle_alpha   90.00
_cell.angle_beta   90.00
_cell.angle_gamma   90.00
#
_symmetry.space_group_name_H-M   'P 1'
#
loop_
_entity.id
_entity.type
_entity.pdbx_description
1 polymer ?
#
loop_
_entity_poly.entity_id
_entity_poly.type
_entity_poly.pdbx_seq_one_letter_code
_entity_poly.pdbx_strand_id
1 'polypeptide(L)'
;MSDSEDVVGVVELRTLHPHNQISSRQLRRRMQSQVKVVNSVLFPDKNLSITHNQTKHNSYEMPIEFNTNTLNIDNSSNSIHAVGSLCNQMIDSSIKQPSHCINFLNSINVSQFQEVQPISNFEFDQISFKKKLAEWAVNNGISHTSLRNLLSILKTHSCFHDLPIDSRTLLNTPRSVNIKEINHGLYWHYGLKRGILSLININKIFHNATTIELMIGIDGLPISKSSGSQLWPVLGSIIGYNEVFVIGIYHSYSKKPESCEQFLNDFIEEAIDIVNNGLLYNNKKHPCQIKILCADAPAKSFILGVKGHTGYASCTKCWDEGKNIERRICFSHVSGRKRTDEEFVLKSDT
;
A
#
# COMPACT_ATOMS: atom_id res chain seq x y z
N MET A 1 -52.76 44.64 -34.40
CA MET A 1 -52.07 45.33 -35.52
C MET A 1 -50.87 46.01 -34.92
N SER A 2 -49.63 45.68 -35.26
CA SER A 2 -49.07 44.69 -36.18
C SER A 2 -47.55 44.75 -35.97
N ASP A 3 -46.92 43.62 -36.21
CA ASP A 3 -45.53 43.26 -35.99
C ASP A 3 -44.49 44.18 -36.65
N SER A 4 -43.27 44.19 -36.13
CA SER A 4 -42.10 43.75 -36.93
C SER A 4 -40.89 43.52 -36.03
N GLU A 5 -40.38 42.29 -36.15
CA GLU A 5 -39.10 41.81 -35.66
C GLU A 5 -37.95 42.61 -36.28
N ASP A 6 -36.87 42.82 -35.54
CA ASP A 6 -35.54 42.90 -36.16
C ASP A 6 -34.50 42.17 -35.30
N VAL A 7 -33.91 41.17 -35.96
CA VAL A 7 -32.95 40.20 -35.49
C VAL A 7 -31.56 40.84 -35.49
N VAL A 8 -30.93 40.99 -34.33
CA VAL A 8 -29.49 41.28 -34.25
C VAL A 8 -28.78 40.03 -33.71
N GLY A 9 -28.26 39.23 -34.63
CA GLY A 9 -27.41 38.08 -34.32
C GLY A 9 -26.10 38.55 -33.66
N VAL A 10 -25.91 38.16 -32.40
CA VAL A 10 -24.59 38.25 -31.75
C VAL A 10 -23.78 37.07 -32.23
N VAL A 11 -22.92 37.34 -33.22
CA VAL A 11 -21.90 36.39 -33.70
C VAL A 11 -20.97 36.06 -32.53
N GLU A 12 -20.97 34.79 -32.16
CA GLU A 12 -20.11 34.17 -31.17
C GLU A 12 -18.63 34.32 -31.61
N LEU A 13 -17.95 35.36 -31.10
CA LEU A 13 -16.50 35.49 -31.25
C LEU A 13 -15.83 34.39 -30.39
N ARG A 14 -15.63 33.22 -31.00
CA ARG A 14 -14.69 32.21 -30.50
C ARG A 14 -13.33 32.89 -30.40
N THR A 15 -12.85 33.09 -29.17
CA THR A 15 -11.45 33.44 -28.91
C THR A 15 -10.57 32.36 -29.53
N LEU A 16 -9.95 32.69 -30.67
CA LEU A 16 -8.93 31.89 -31.31
C LEU A 16 -7.78 31.71 -30.31
N HIS A 17 -7.57 30.46 -29.89
CA HIS A 17 -6.36 30.10 -29.15
C HIS A 17 -5.13 30.44 -30.01
N PRO A 18 -4.08 31.05 -29.43
CA PRO A 18 -2.85 31.29 -30.17
C PRO A 18 -2.31 29.97 -30.72
N HIS A 19 -1.99 29.98 -32.02
CA HIS A 19 -1.82 28.82 -32.89
C HIS A 19 -0.63 27.89 -32.56
N ASN A 20 -0.05 28.00 -31.36
CA ASN A 20 1.17 27.29 -30.95
C ASN A 20 1.20 26.78 -29.49
N GLN A 21 0.08 26.79 -28.76
CA GLN A 21 0.04 26.09 -27.46
C GLN A 21 -0.27 24.60 -27.64
N ILE A 22 0.77 23.79 -27.52
CA ILE A 22 0.69 22.33 -27.53
C ILE A 22 -0.08 21.88 -26.29
N SER A 23 -1.13 21.08 -26.45
CA SER A 23 -1.88 20.54 -25.29
C SER A 23 -0.97 19.71 -24.39
N SER A 24 -1.25 19.66 -23.08
CA SER A 24 -0.49 18.86 -22.11
C SER A 24 -0.36 17.38 -22.53
N ARG A 25 -1.37 16.86 -23.25
CA ARG A 25 -1.36 15.52 -23.83
C ARG A 25 -0.36 15.38 -24.98
N GLN A 26 -0.30 16.35 -25.88
CA GLN A 26 0.67 16.36 -26.98
C GLN A 26 2.11 16.59 -26.46
N LEU A 27 2.30 17.44 -25.44
CA LEU A 27 3.59 17.63 -24.80
C LEU A 27 4.10 16.32 -24.17
N ARG A 28 3.23 15.61 -23.43
CA ARG A 28 3.56 14.31 -22.85
C ARG A 28 3.91 13.25 -23.92
N ARG A 29 3.18 13.22 -25.04
CA ARG A 29 3.50 12.33 -26.17
C ARG A 29 4.87 12.64 -26.78
N ARG A 30 5.20 13.92 -26.97
CA ARG A 30 6.50 14.35 -27.51
C ARG A 30 7.65 14.00 -26.58
N MET A 31 7.46 14.16 -25.27
CA MET A 31 8.47 13.73 -24.29
C MET A 31 8.64 12.21 -24.27
N GLN A 32 7.55 11.43 -24.33
CA GLN A 32 7.64 9.97 -24.42
C GLN A 32 8.33 9.49 -25.71
N SER A 33 8.11 10.15 -26.85
CA SER A 33 8.84 9.82 -28.08
C SER A 33 10.33 10.15 -27.96
N GLN A 34 10.70 11.28 -27.36
CA GLN A 34 12.11 11.63 -27.16
C GLN A 34 12.80 10.67 -26.17
N VAL A 35 12.13 10.27 -25.09
CA VAL A 35 12.67 9.28 -24.14
C VAL A 35 12.89 7.92 -24.82
N LYS A 36 11.99 7.50 -25.71
CA LYS A 36 12.19 6.27 -26.50
C LYS A 36 13.41 6.37 -27.44
N VAL A 37 13.58 7.51 -28.10
CA VAL A 37 14.74 7.77 -28.97
C VAL A 37 16.03 7.76 -28.15
N VAL A 38 16.08 8.47 -27.03
CA VAL A 38 17.25 8.50 -26.13
C VAL A 38 17.56 7.10 -25.59
N ASN A 39 16.56 6.34 -25.16
CA ASN A 39 16.77 4.96 -24.71
C ASN A 39 17.28 4.04 -25.84
N SER A 40 16.82 4.23 -27.07
CA SER A 40 17.32 3.44 -28.22
C SER A 40 18.76 3.79 -28.59
N VAL A 41 19.21 5.02 -28.32
CA VAL A 41 20.59 5.47 -28.57
C VAL A 41 21.52 5.04 -27.44
N LEU A 42 21.08 5.13 -26.18
CA LEU A 42 21.90 4.79 -25.01
C LEU A 42 21.95 3.28 -24.72
N PHE A 43 20.94 2.52 -25.16
CA PHE A 43 20.82 1.08 -24.90
C PHE A 43 20.39 0.32 -26.17
N PRO A 44 21.25 0.26 -27.22
CA PRO A 44 20.91 -0.34 -28.50
C PRO A 44 20.60 -1.85 -28.41
N ASP A 45 21.18 -2.57 -27.45
CA ASP A 45 21.11 -4.04 -27.38
C ASP A 45 19.86 -4.61 -26.68
N LYS A 46 18.88 -3.78 -26.31
CA LYS A 46 17.66 -4.22 -25.61
C LYS A 46 16.44 -4.48 -26.51
N ASN A 47 16.59 -4.43 -27.83
CA ASN A 47 15.50 -4.75 -28.77
C ASN A 47 15.81 -6.02 -29.58
N LEU A 48 15.66 -7.20 -28.96
CA LEU A 48 15.35 -8.43 -29.70
C LEU A 48 13.99 -9.01 -29.26
N SER A 49 13.04 -8.84 -30.17
CA SER A 49 11.87 -9.68 -30.50
C SER A 49 10.83 -10.02 -29.41
N ILE A 50 9.68 -9.32 -29.45
CA ILE A 50 8.37 -9.97 -29.43
C ILE A 50 7.59 -9.48 -30.65
N THR A 51 7.67 -10.23 -31.74
CA THR A 51 6.76 -10.13 -32.88
C THR A 51 5.42 -10.75 -32.47
N HIS A 52 4.39 -9.91 -32.41
CA HIS A 52 3.03 -10.31 -32.16
C HIS A 52 2.35 -10.57 -33.51
N ASN A 53 2.28 -11.82 -33.94
CA ASN A 53 1.38 -12.20 -35.03
C ASN A 53 -0.03 -12.45 -34.45
N GLN A 54 -0.95 -11.58 -34.84
CA GLN A 54 -2.39 -11.76 -34.67
C GLN A 54 -2.91 -12.65 -35.81
N THR A 55 -3.65 -13.71 -35.48
CA THR A 55 -4.75 -14.19 -36.34
C THR A 55 -5.87 -14.78 -35.48
N LYS A 56 -7.10 -14.35 -35.81
CA LYS A 56 -8.39 -14.83 -35.32
C LYS A 56 -8.67 -16.25 -35.84
N HIS A 57 -9.26 -17.14 -35.04
CA HIS A 57 -10.59 -17.76 -35.22
C HIS A 57 -10.78 -19.03 -34.37
N ASN A 58 -12.07 -19.34 -34.18
CA ASN A 58 -12.72 -20.35 -33.34
C ASN A 58 -12.32 -21.83 -33.52
N SER A 59 -12.79 -22.61 -32.54
CA SER A 59 -13.39 -23.96 -32.60
C SER A 59 -12.50 -25.21 -32.64
N TYR A 60 -12.71 -26.03 -31.59
CA TYR A 60 -12.81 -27.50 -31.51
C TYR A 60 -11.63 -28.43 -31.90
N GLU A 61 -11.61 -29.54 -31.15
CA GLU A 61 -11.01 -30.87 -31.38
C GLU A 61 -9.62 -31.22 -30.82
N MET A 62 -9.65 -32.11 -29.81
CA MET A 62 -8.69 -33.20 -29.54
C MET A 62 -8.81 -34.26 -30.66
N PRO A 63 -7.72 -34.92 -31.09
CA PRO A 63 -7.31 -36.26 -30.60
C PRO A 63 -5.76 -36.40 -30.42
N ILE A 64 -5.20 -37.19 -29.48
CA ILE A 64 -4.89 -38.65 -29.51
C ILE A 64 -4.08 -39.01 -30.80
N GLU A 65 -2.84 -39.53 -30.81
CA GLU A 65 -2.38 -40.85 -30.34
C GLU A 65 -0.82 -41.02 -30.52
N PHE A 66 -0.17 -41.61 -29.50
CA PHE A 66 0.80 -42.74 -29.49
C PHE A 66 2.10 -42.84 -30.33
N ASN A 67 3.17 -43.20 -29.58
CA ASN A 67 4.22 -44.24 -29.78
C ASN A 67 5.12 -44.20 -31.05
N THR A 68 6.40 -44.63 -31.06
CA THR A 68 7.19 -45.56 -30.23
C THR A 68 8.66 -45.52 -30.69
N ASN A 69 9.58 -45.95 -29.80
CA ASN A 69 10.81 -46.74 -30.07
C ASN A 69 12.02 -46.05 -30.75
N THR A 70 13.31 -46.34 -30.45
CA THR A 70 14.07 -47.13 -29.45
C THR A 70 15.58 -46.88 -29.72
N LEU A 71 16.44 -47.35 -28.80
CA LEU A 71 17.86 -47.80 -28.91
C LEU A 71 18.85 -46.88 -28.17
N ASN A 72 19.30 -47.18 -26.93
CA ASN A 72 20.12 -48.26 -26.33
C ASN A 72 21.65 -48.13 -26.55
N ILE A 73 22.37 -48.25 -25.41
CA ILE A 73 23.58 -49.07 -25.09
C ILE A 73 24.17 -48.46 -23.79
N ASP A 74 23.98 -49.00 -22.58
CA ASP A 74 24.67 -50.13 -21.87
C ASP A 74 26.20 -49.92 -21.63
N ASN A 75 26.88 -50.26 -20.53
CA ASN A 75 26.59 -50.68 -19.14
C ASN A 75 27.95 -50.89 -18.37
N SER A 76 27.94 -50.89 -17.02
CA SER A 76 28.91 -51.51 -16.06
C SER A 76 30.34 -50.90 -15.87
N SER A 77 31.11 -50.96 -14.76
CA SER A 77 31.01 -51.46 -13.35
C SER A 77 32.26 -51.06 -12.49
N ASN A 78 32.13 -51.08 -11.15
CA ASN A 78 33.10 -51.37 -10.05
C ASN A 78 34.25 -50.42 -9.53
N SER A 79 34.13 -50.10 -8.22
CA SER A 79 35.10 -50.20 -7.07
C SER A 79 36.33 -49.27 -6.83
N ILE A 80 36.32 -48.63 -5.63
CA ILE A 80 37.33 -48.62 -4.52
C ILE A 80 38.70 -47.84 -4.66
N HIS A 81 38.87 -46.87 -3.73
CA HIS A 81 40.07 -46.28 -3.07
C HIS A 81 41.23 -45.58 -3.85
N ALA A 82 41.51 -44.32 -3.48
CA ALA A 82 42.83 -43.68 -3.20
C ALA A 82 42.60 -42.18 -2.88
N VAL A 83 42.65 -41.69 -1.64
CA VAL A 83 43.84 -41.19 -0.90
C VAL A 83 44.90 -40.48 -1.75
N GLY A 84 44.97 -39.15 -1.58
CA GLY A 84 46.26 -38.46 -1.41
C GLY A 84 46.64 -37.38 -2.42
N SER A 85 47.08 -36.24 -1.86
CA SER A 85 48.02 -35.26 -2.42
C SER A 85 47.42 -34.15 -3.31
N LEU A 86 47.74 -32.86 -3.23
CA LEU A 86 48.52 -31.98 -2.35
C LEU A 86 48.47 -30.60 -3.05
N CYS A 87 48.18 -29.50 -2.35
CA CYS A 87 49.04 -28.32 -2.35
C CYS A 87 48.49 -27.25 -1.39
N ASN A 88 49.32 -26.96 -0.40
CA ASN A 88 49.28 -25.75 0.41
C ASN A 88 49.93 -24.60 -0.37
N GLN A 89 49.71 -23.40 0.17
CA GLN A 89 50.45 -22.14 0.00
C GLN A 89 49.97 -21.24 -1.15
N MET A 90 49.30 -20.14 -0.79
CA MET A 90 50.00 -18.88 -0.51
C MET A 90 49.26 -18.10 0.58
N ILE A 91 49.99 -17.82 1.66
CA ILE A 91 49.66 -16.85 2.71
C ILE A 91 50.27 -15.54 2.24
N ASP A 92 49.52 -14.44 2.29
CA ASP A 92 50.11 -13.12 2.49
C ASP A 92 49.41 -12.41 3.64
N SER A 93 50.24 -11.76 4.44
CA SER A 93 50.03 -11.38 5.82
C SER A 93 49.88 -9.87 5.95
N SER A 94 48.83 -9.40 6.62
CA SER A 94 48.93 -8.19 7.45
C SER A 94 47.96 -8.29 8.64
N ILE A 95 48.58 -8.33 9.82
CA ILE A 95 47.99 -8.56 11.14
C ILE A 95 47.64 -7.22 11.79
N LYS A 96 46.49 -7.14 12.46
CA LYS A 96 46.37 -6.67 13.87
C LYS A 96 44.97 -6.96 14.45
N GLN A 97 44.92 -7.99 15.28
CA GLN A 97 43.88 -8.30 16.29
C GLN A 97 44.20 -7.55 17.61
N PRO A 98 43.25 -7.50 18.56
CA PRO A 98 43.36 -8.34 19.77
C PRO A 98 42.01 -9.01 20.13
N SER A 99 41.94 -10.35 20.13
CA SER A 99 42.27 -11.29 21.23
C SER A 99 41.17 -11.49 22.29
N HIS A 100 40.42 -12.60 22.21
CA HIS A 100 40.32 -13.60 23.29
C HIS A 100 39.56 -14.86 22.80
N CYS A 101 40.27 -15.83 22.21
CA CYS A 101 39.80 -17.21 22.10
C CYS A 101 40.94 -18.11 22.59
N ILE A 102 40.73 -18.73 23.74
CA ILE A 102 41.69 -19.64 24.38
C ILE A 102 41.77 -20.92 23.55
N ASN A 103 42.98 -21.22 23.09
CA ASN A 103 43.39 -22.51 22.54
C ASN A 103 43.28 -23.59 23.63
N PHE A 104 42.47 -24.62 23.43
CA PHE A 104 42.67 -25.93 24.05
C PHE A 104 41.99 -27.03 23.22
N LEU A 105 42.48 -27.23 21.99
CA LEU A 105 42.28 -28.48 21.26
C LEU A 105 43.62 -28.87 20.64
N ASN A 106 44.51 -29.40 21.48
CA ASN A 106 45.64 -30.22 21.06
C ASN A 106 46.11 -31.10 22.22
N SER A 107 45.24 -32.03 22.61
CA SER A 107 45.60 -33.33 23.21
C SER A 107 44.33 -34.14 23.49
N ILE A 108 43.67 -34.64 22.46
CA ILE A 108 42.69 -35.72 22.64
C ILE A 108 43.36 -36.99 22.17
N ASN A 109 43.84 -37.76 23.16
CA ASN A 109 44.23 -39.14 22.99
C ASN A 109 42.91 -39.93 22.83
N VAL A 110 42.72 -40.54 21.66
CA VAL A 110 41.55 -41.34 21.34
C VAL A 110 41.68 -42.69 22.02
N SER A 111 41.15 -42.82 23.23
CA SER A 111 40.83 -44.12 23.84
C SER A 111 40.02 -43.96 25.12
N GLN A 112 38.69 -43.91 24.97
CA GLN A 112 37.64 -44.51 25.83
C GLN A 112 36.37 -43.66 25.79
N PHE A 113 35.37 -44.17 25.07
CA PHE A 113 34.00 -43.69 25.09
C PHE A 113 33.37 -43.94 26.48
N GLN A 114 32.76 -42.91 27.06
CA GLN A 114 31.62 -43.07 27.95
C GLN A 114 30.54 -42.09 27.47
N GLU A 115 29.37 -42.63 27.14
CA GLU A 115 28.21 -41.90 26.63
C GLU A 115 27.72 -40.88 27.64
N VAL A 116 27.82 -39.59 27.31
CA VAL A 116 27.12 -38.53 28.05
C VAL A 116 25.81 -38.25 27.31
N GLN A 117 24.70 -38.55 27.98
CA GLN A 117 23.33 -38.26 27.53
C GLN A 117 23.17 -36.77 27.19
N PRO A 118 22.46 -36.40 26.11
CA PRO A 118 22.26 -35.00 25.79
C PRO A 118 21.37 -34.35 26.86
N ILE A 119 21.90 -33.32 27.52
CA ILE A 119 21.14 -32.43 28.39
C ILE A 119 20.04 -31.79 27.55
N SER A 120 18.81 -32.04 27.98
CA SER A 120 17.57 -31.61 27.36
C SER A 120 17.37 -30.09 27.43
N ASN A 121 16.90 -29.54 26.31
CA ASN A 121 16.09 -28.34 26.15
C ASN A 121 16.59 -27.02 26.78
N PHE A 122 17.47 -26.33 26.05
CA PHE A 122 17.34 -24.88 25.89
C PHE A 122 16.65 -24.62 24.54
N GLU A 123 15.33 -24.39 24.56
CA GLU A 123 14.62 -23.81 23.42
C GLU A 123 15.09 -22.37 23.22
N PHE A 124 16.19 -22.19 22.50
CA PHE A 124 16.33 -20.99 21.70
C PHE A 124 15.32 -21.13 20.56
N ASP A 125 14.25 -20.34 20.60
CA ASP A 125 13.38 -20.09 19.45
C ASP A 125 14.25 -19.57 18.28
N GLN A 126 14.86 -20.47 17.52
CA GLN A 126 15.54 -20.11 16.28
C GLN A 126 14.46 -19.69 15.31
N ILE A 127 14.29 -18.38 15.16
CA ILE A 127 13.46 -17.77 14.13
C ILE A 127 13.82 -18.43 12.79
N SER A 128 12.84 -19.12 12.19
CA SER A 128 13.04 -19.87 10.95
C SER A 128 13.54 -18.95 9.83
N PHE A 129 14.35 -19.49 8.92
CA PHE A 129 14.84 -18.75 7.75
C PHE A 129 13.69 -18.08 6.99
N LYS A 130 12.58 -18.80 6.82
CA LYS A 130 11.34 -18.30 6.22
C LYS A 130 10.84 -17.01 6.88
N LYS A 131 10.82 -16.96 8.22
CA LYS A 131 10.36 -15.78 8.96
C LYS A 131 11.34 -14.61 8.81
N LYS A 132 12.66 -14.85 8.88
CA LYS A 132 13.68 -13.82 8.64
C LYS A 132 13.57 -13.23 7.24
N LEU A 133 13.34 -14.07 6.23
CA LEU A 133 13.17 -13.62 4.84
C LEU A 133 11.89 -12.79 4.67
N ALA A 134 10.79 -13.19 5.30
CA ALA A 134 9.54 -12.43 5.30
C ALA A 134 9.71 -11.05 5.96
N GLU A 135 10.33 -11.00 7.15
CA GLU A 135 10.62 -9.76 7.88
C GLU A 135 11.54 -8.84 7.08
N TRP A 136 12.60 -9.38 6.48
CA TRP A 136 13.48 -8.62 5.59
C TRP A 136 12.71 -7.99 4.43
N ALA A 137 11.83 -8.76 3.78
CA ALA A 137 11.07 -8.27 2.64
C ALA A 137 10.12 -7.12 3.03
N VAL A 138 9.44 -7.23 4.17
CA VAL A 138 8.55 -6.18 4.68
C VAL A 138 9.33 -4.93 5.08
N ASN A 139 10.39 -5.10 5.88
CA ASN A 139 11.18 -3.99 6.41
C ASN A 139 11.88 -3.18 5.32
N ASN A 140 12.23 -3.82 4.19
CA ASN A 140 12.89 -3.17 3.06
C ASN A 140 11.92 -2.80 1.93
N GLY A 141 10.61 -2.94 2.12
CA GLY A 141 9.61 -2.58 1.11
C GLY A 141 9.78 -3.34 -0.21
N ILE A 142 10.20 -4.60 -0.15
CA ILE A 142 10.49 -5.41 -1.34
C ILE A 142 9.19 -5.70 -2.10
N SER A 143 9.18 -5.41 -3.40
CA SER A 143 8.02 -5.67 -4.23
C SER A 143 7.67 -7.17 -4.27
N HIS A 144 6.38 -7.49 -4.36
CA HIS A 144 5.92 -8.88 -4.49
C HIS A 144 6.56 -9.61 -5.67
N THR A 145 6.85 -8.89 -6.77
CA THR A 145 7.52 -9.43 -7.96
C THR A 145 8.98 -9.76 -7.66
N SER A 146 9.71 -8.82 -7.06
CA SER A 146 11.11 -9.03 -6.67
C SER A 146 11.25 -10.18 -5.69
N LEU A 147 10.38 -10.24 -4.67
CA LEU A 147 10.37 -11.32 -3.69
C LEU A 147 10.05 -12.67 -4.34
N ARG A 148 9.07 -12.74 -5.25
CA ARG A 148 8.76 -13.96 -6.01
C ARG A 148 9.95 -14.42 -6.87
N ASN A 149 10.66 -13.49 -7.51
CA ASN A 149 11.83 -13.82 -8.31
C ASN A 149 12.95 -14.40 -7.43
N LEU A 150 13.22 -13.76 -6.29
CA LEU A 150 14.18 -14.27 -5.31
C LEU A 150 13.78 -15.66 -4.79
N LEU A 151 12.51 -15.87 -4.42
CA LEU A 151 12.00 -17.16 -3.97
C LEU A 151 12.16 -18.25 -5.04
N SER A 152 11.93 -17.92 -6.31
CA SER A 152 12.16 -18.84 -7.42
C SER A 152 13.63 -19.26 -7.52
N ILE A 153 14.57 -18.33 -7.33
CA ILE A 153 16.02 -18.63 -7.31
C ILE A 153 16.36 -19.51 -6.11
N LEU A 154 15.94 -19.12 -4.90
CA LEU A 154 16.25 -19.86 -3.68
C LEU A 154 15.75 -21.31 -3.75
N LYS A 155 14.57 -21.53 -4.35
CA LYS A 155 13.96 -22.85 -4.50
C LYS A 155 14.71 -23.78 -5.46
N THR A 156 15.65 -23.27 -6.26
CA THR A 156 16.55 -24.12 -7.07
C THR A 156 17.57 -24.87 -6.22
N HIS A 157 17.82 -24.42 -4.99
CA HIS A 157 18.75 -25.07 -4.08
C HIS A 157 17.99 -26.03 -3.13
N SER A 158 18.53 -27.24 -2.93
CA SER A 158 17.87 -28.34 -2.19
C SER A 158 17.53 -28.00 -0.73
N CYS A 159 18.32 -27.12 -0.11
CA CYS A 159 18.11 -26.69 1.27
C CYS A 159 16.92 -25.74 1.49
N PHE A 160 16.24 -25.27 0.44
CA PHE A 160 15.12 -24.32 0.54
C PHE A 160 13.80 -24.86 -0.07
N HIS A 161 13.62 -26.18 -0.08
CA HIS A 161 12.44 -26.83 -0.65
C HIS A 161 11.12 -26.42 0.06
N ASP A 162 11.20 -26.02 1.32
CA ASP A 162 10.10 -25.57 2.18
C ASP A 162 9.62 -24.14 1.88
N LEU A 163 10.37 -23.37 1.10
CA LEU A 163 9.98 -22.01 0.73
C LEU A 163 8.85 -22.00 -0.32
N PRO A 164 7.82 -21.15 -0.14
CA PRO A 164 6.83 -20.94 -1.17
C PRO A 164 7.41 -20.14 -2.34
N ILE A 165 6.84 -20.30 -3.54
CA ILE A 165 7.20 -19.48 -4.71
C ILE A 165 6.45 -18.14 -4.66
N ASP A 166 5.19 -18.16 -4.23
CA ASP A 166 4.39 -16.95 -4.15
C ASP A 166 4.78 -16.13 -2.92
N SER A 167 5.13 -14.85 -3.14
CA SER A 167 5.46 -13.90 -2.09
C SER A 167 4.32 -13.72 -1.08
N ARG A 168 3.06 -13.78 -1.51
CA ARG A 168 1.90 -13.69 -0.61
C ARG A 168 1.86 -14.86 0.38
N THR A 169 2.26 -16.05 -0.07
CA THR A 169 2.34 -17.24 0.78
C THR A 169 3.52 -17.17 1.74
N LEU A 170 4.64 -16.55 1.34
CA LEU A 170 5.74 -16.28 2.28
C LEU A 170 5.30 -15.31 3.39
N LEU A 171 4.63 -14.24 2.98
CA LEU A 171 4.19 -13.14 3.85
C LEU A 171 2.91 -13.46 4.63
N ASN A 172 2.36 -14.68 4.49
CA ASN A 172 1.09 -15.09 5.07
C ASN A 172 -0.03 -14.05 4.87
N THR A 173 -0.12 -13.49 3.66
CA THR A 173 -1.12 -12.46 3.34
C THR A 173 -2.52 -13.04 3.52
N PRO A 174 -3.39 -12.40 4.33
CA PRO A 174 -4.77 -12.87 4.53
C PRO A 174 -5.50 -13.00 3.19
N ARG A 175 -6.21 -14.13 2.99
CA ARG A 175 -6.98 -14.41 1.77
C ARG A 175 -8.41 -13.90 1.83
N SER A 176 -8.92 -13.69 3.03
CA SER A 176 -10.23 -13.12 3.29
C SER A 176 -10.11 -12.10 4.42
N VAL A 177 -10.93 -11.07 4.32
CA VAL A 177 -11.14 -10.09 5.37
C VAL A 177 -12.65 -9.91 5.52
N ASN A 178 -13.09 -9.48 6.70
CA ASN A 178 -14.50 -9.17 6.90
C ASN A 178 -14.82 -7.86 6.14
N ILE A 179 -15.67 -7.96 5.12
CA ILE A 179 -16.10 -6.81 4.31
C ILE A 179 -17.58 -6.63 4.56
N LYS A 180 -17.96 -5.41 4.96
CA LYS A 180 -19.35 -4.98 5.08
C LYS A 180 -19.79 -4.37 3.76
N GLU A 181 -20.98 -4.72 3.30
CA GLU A 181 -21.62 -3.99 2.21
C GLU A 181 -22.26 -2.73 2.80
N ILE A 182 -21.88 -1.56 2.28
CA ILE A 182 -22.43 -0.26 2.68
C ILE A 182 -22.96 0.42 1.43
N ASN A 183 -24.29 0.38 1.28
CA ASN A 183 -24.97 0.75 0.03
C ASN A 183 -24.32 0.02 -1.16
N HIS A 184 -24.05 0.74 -2.24
CA HIS A 184 -23.44 0.23 -3.48
C HIS A 184 -21.92 0.02 -3.41
N GLY A 185 -21.33 -0.14 -2.21
CA GLY A 185 -19.88 -0.30 -2.05
C GLY A 185 -19.50 -1.20 -0.89
N LEU A 186 -18.19 -1.41 -0.77
CA LEU A 186 -17.57 -2.36 0.15
C LEU A 186 -16.77 -1.60 1.20
N TYR A 187 -16.96 -1.94 2.46
CA TYR A 187 -16.26 -1.35 3.58
C TYR A 187 -15.46 -2.40 4.36
N TRP A 188 -14.20 -2.12 4.57
CA TRP A 188 -13.34 -2.89 5.44
C TRP A 188 -12.94 -2.05 6.65
N HIS A 189 -13.16 -2.60 7.85
CA HIS A 189 -12.81 -1.94 9.10
C HIS A 189 -11.57 -2.58 9.72
N TYR A 190 -10.52 -1.78 9.94
CA TYR A 190 -9.33 -2.21 10.66
C TYR A 190 -9.45 -1.97 12.17
N GLY A 191 -10.06 -0.84 12.56
CA GLY A 191 -10.24 -0.42 13.94
C GLY A 191 -9.29 0.70 14.35
N LEU A 192 -9.84 1.76 14.95
CA LEU A 192 -9.12 2.86 15.58
C LEU A 192 -8.27 2.34 16.73
N LYS A 193 -8.85 1.53 17.64
CA LYS A 193 -8.13 0.96 18.78
C LYS A 193 -6.90 0.16 18.33
N ARG A 194 -7.12 -0.68 17.32
CA ARG A 194 -6.09 -1.55 16.74
C ARG A 194 -4.99 -0.73 16.06
N GLY A 195 -5.38 0.30 15.30
CA GLY A 195 -4.47 1.24 14.66
C GLY A 195 -3.55 1.95 15.63
N ILE A 196 -4.11 2.49 16.72
CA ILE A 196 -3.33 3.15 17.78
C ILE A 196 -2.33 2.17 18.40
N LEU A 197 -2.80 0.97 18.82
CA LEU A 197 -1.93 -0.05 19.42
C LEU A 197 -0.79 -0.48 18.49
N SER A 198 -1.07 -0.61 17.19
CA SER A 198 -0.05 -0.94 16.19
C SER A 198 1.07 0.09 16.16
N LEU A 199 0.70 1.38 16.09
CA LEU A 199 1.67 2.49 16.05
C LEU A 199 2.48 2.57 17.35
N ILE A 200 1.82 2.40 18.50
CA ILE A 200 2.49 2.34 19.82
C ILE A 200 3.56 1.26 19.86
N ASN A 201 3.24 0.06 19.38
CA ASN A 201 4.16 -1.06 19.40
C ASN A 201 5.37 -0.84 18.48
N ILE A 202 5.16 -0.24 17.30
CA ILE A 202 6.23 0.07 16.34
C ILE A 202 7.21 1.08 16.92
N ASN A 203 6.68 2.18 17.47
CA ASN A 203 7.49 3.31 17.89
C ASN A 203 7.89 3.27 19.38
N LYS A 204 7.45 2.26 20.14
CA LYS A 204 7.68 2.09 21.58
C LYS A 204 7.34 3.37 22.38
N ILE A 205 6.21 3.98 22.04
CA ILE A 205 5.89 5.38 22.37
C ILE A 205 5.62 5.64 23.85
N PHE A 206 5.19 4.63 24.62
CA PHE A 206 4.65 4.87 25.95
C PHE A 206 5.37 4.08 27.05
N HIS A 207 6.03 4.81 27.95
CA HIS A 207 6.43 4.32 29.28
C HIS A 207 5.50 4.85 30.40
N ASN A 208 4.81 5.98 30.17
CA ASN A 208 4.00 6.72 31.15
C ASN A 208 2.56 6.98 30.66
N ALA A 209 1.63 7.22 31.59
CA ALA A 209 0.21 7.46 31.32
C ALA A 209 -0.04 8.88 30.77
N THR A 210 0.47 9.17 29.58
CA THR A 210 0.20 10.43 28.87
C THR A 210 -1.06 10.32 28.01
N THR A 211 -1.70 11.47 27.78
CA THR A 211 -2.85 11.58 26.88
C THR A 211 -2.42 11.33 25.43
N ILE A 212 -3.14 10.45 24.73
CA ILE A 212 -2.97 10.17 23.31
C ILE A 212 -3.80 11.18 22.52
N GLU A 213 -3.13 12.06 21.78
CA GLU A 213 -3.77 13.04 20.92
C GLU A 213 -3.85 12.51 19.50
N LEU A 214 -5.06 12.42 18.95
CA LEU A 214 -5.34 11.82 17.66
C LEU A 214 -5.67 12.89 16.61
N MET A 215 -5.18 12.66 15.40
CA MET A 215 -5.61 13.34 14.19
C MET A 215 -6.25 12.31 13.26
N ILE A 216 -7.45 12.62 12.76
CA ILE A 216 -8.22 11.75 11.89
C ILE A 216 -8.28 12.37 10.50
N GLY A 217 -7.89 11.60 9.48
CA GLY A 217 -7.94 11.98 8.08
C GLY A 217 -9.08 11.27 7.35
N ILE A 218 -9.86 11.99 6.55
CA ILE A 218 -10.87 11.40 5.66
C ILE A 218 -10.70 12.01 4.27
N ASP A 219 -10.61 11.16 3.26
CA ASP A 219 -10.35 11.58 1.88
C ASP A 219 -11.12 10.74 0.86
N GLY A 220 -11.23 11.23 -0.37
CA GLY A 220 -11.77 10.51 -1.53
C GLY A 220 -10.71 10.41 -2.64
N LEU A 221 -10.23 9.19 -2.89
CA LEU A 221 -9.10 8.92 -3.78
C LEU A 221 -9.55 8.11 -5.01
N PRO A 222 -9.39 8.63 -6.25
CA PRO A 222 -9.61 7.84 -7.45
C PRO A 222 -8.52 6.78 -7.59
N ILE A 223 -8.90 5.50 -7.69
CA ILE A 223 -7.94 4.38 -7.82
C ILE A 223 -7.39 4.31 -9.25
N SER A 224 -8.20 4.70 -10.24
CA SER A 224 -7.81 4.68 -11.64
C SER A 224 -8.25 5.95 -12.35
N LYS A 225 -7.48 6.34 -13.37
CA LYS A 225 -7.83 7.45 -14.27
C LYS A 225 -8.84 7.05 -15.33
N SER A 226 -9.03 5.75 -15.54
CA SER A 226 -9.85 5.19 -16.62
C SER A 226 -11.07 4.41 -16.13
N SER A 227 -11.23 4.23 -14.82
CA SER A 227 -12.46 3.71 -14.23
C SER A 227 -13.02 4.72 -13.23
N GLY A 228 -14.31 4.63 -12.95
CA GLY A 228 -14.94 5.43 -11.89
C GLY A 228 -14.56 5.00 -10.48
N SER A 229 -13.63 4.05 -10.31
CA SER A 229 -13.39 3.40 -9.03
C SER A 229 -12.74 4.34 -8.03
N GLN A 230 -13.31 4.38 -6.83
CA GLN A 230 -12.92 5.29 -5.76
C GLN A 230 -12.66 4.53 -4.47
N LEU A 231 -11.69 5.03 -3.71
CA LEU A 231 -11.33 4.58 -2.38
C LEU A 231 -11.50 5.74 -1.40
N TRP A 232 -12.17 5.49 -0.30
CA TRP A 232 -12.41 6.48 0.74
C TRP A 232 -11.85 5.95 2.06
N PRO A 233 -10.61 6.30 2.41
CA PRO A 233 -10.01 5.86 3.65
C PRO A 233 -10.44 6.75 4.82
N VAL A 234 -10.60 6.12 5.97
CA VAL A 234 -10.55 6.76 7.29
C VAL A 234 -9.17 6.44 7.84
N LEU A 235 -8.39 7.47 8.13
CA LEU A 235 -7.00 7.39 8.54
C LEU A 235 -6.85 7.99 9.93
N GLY A 236 -5.89 7.48 10.70
CA GLY A 236 -5.53 8.01 12.01
C GLY A 236 -4.03 8.23 12.12
N SER A 237 -3.64 9.21 12.93
CA SER A 237 -2.27 9.38 13.40
C SER A 237 -2.25 9.87 14.84
N ILE A 238 -1.12 9.70 15.52
CA ILE A 238 -0.88 10.26 16.85
C ILE A 238 -0.08 11.54 16.68
N ILE A 239 -0.54 12.64 17.26
CA ILE A 239 0.17 13.93 17.20
C ILE A 239 1.55 13.79 17.84
N GLY A 240 2.57 14.32 17.16
CA GLY A 240 3.98 14.13 17.52
C GLY A 240 4.66 12.96 16.81
N TYR A 241 3.91 12.17 16.03
CA TYR A 241 4.42 11.06 15.22
C TYR A 241 4.04 11.27 13.75
N ASN A 242 4.90 10.78 12.84
CA ASN A 242 4.71 10.95 11.40
C ASN A 242 3.94 9.80 10.76
N GLU A 243 3.78 8.70 11.48
CA GLU A 243 3.12 7.51 10.98
C GLU A 243 1.60 7.68 10.93
N VAL A 244 1.03 7.22 9.83
CA VAL A 244 -0.42 7.15 9.61
C VAL A 244 -0.83 5.69 9.58
N PHE A 245 -1.95 5.38 10.21
CA PHE A 245 -2.57 4.06 10.14
C PHE A 245 -3.97 4.15 9.52
N VAL A 246 -4.41 3.04 8.94
CA VAL A 246 -5.76 2.91 8.41
C VAL A 246 -6.71 2.54 9.54
N ILE A 247 -7.85 3.21 9.62
CA ILE A 247 -8.97 2.86 10.51
C ILE A 247 -10.01 2.06 9.73
N GLY A 248 -10.33 2.51 8.51
CA GLY A 248 -11.26 1.83 7.63
C GLY A 248 -11.06 2.26 6.18
N ILE A 249 -11.56 1.46 5.25
CA ILE A 249 -11.50 1.73 3.81
C ILE A 249 -12.86 1.41 3.22
N TYR A 250 -13.48 2.41 2.59
CA TYR A 250 -14.57 2.20 1.67
C TYR A 250 -14.07 2.13 0.22
N HIS A 251 -14.65 1.24 -0.57
CA HIS A 251 -14.39 1.11 -1.99
C HIS A 251 -15.70 1.01 -2.76
N SER A 252 -15.75 1.67 -3.90
CA SER A 252 -16.76 1.37 -4.91
C SER A 252 -16.21 1.54 -6.33
N TYR A 253 -16.99 1.10 -7.31
CA TYR A 253 -16.63 1.21 -8.72
C TYR A 253 -16.95 2.56 -9.36
N SER A 254 -17.79 3.40 -8.73
CA SER A 254 -18.26 4.62 -9.38
C SER A 254 -18.73 5.75 -8.47
N LYS A 255 -18.94 5.50 -7.17
CA LYS A 255 -19.57 6.47 -6.25
C LYS A 255 -18.80 6.62 -4.94
N LYS A 256 -18.78 7.82 -4.40
CA LYS A 256 -18.45 8.01 -2.98
C LYS A 256 -19.50 7.32 -2.09
N PRO A 257 -19.22 7.08 -0.79
CA PRO A 257 -20.26 6.57 0.10
C PRO A 257 -21.47 7.51 0.06
N GLU A 258 -22.66 6.93 0.00
CA GLU A 258 -23.89 7.69 -0.14
C GLU A 258 -24.30 8.35 1.18
N SER A 259 -24.16 7.61 2.27
CA SER A 259 -24.39 8.09 3.64
C SER A 259 -23.05 8.19 4.38
N CYS A 260 -22.74 9.38 4.91
CA CYS A 260 -21.58 9.58 5.78
C CYS A 260 -21.77 8.86 7.13
N GLU A 261 -23.00 8.79 7.64
CA GLU A 261 -23.35 8.11 8.89
C GLU A 261 -23.01 6.62 8.81
N GLN A 262 -23.49 5.93 7.77
CA GLN A 262 -23.18 4.50 7.60
C GLN A 262 -21.68 4.27 7.35
N PHE A 263 -21.04 5.16 6.57
CA PHE A 263 -19.61 5.07 6.29
C PHE A 263 -18.73 5.22 7.54
N LEU A 264 -19.11 6.12 8.46
CA LEU A 264 -18.33 6.44 9.65
C LEU A 264 -18.78 5.70 10.91
N ASN A 265 -19.87 4.94 10.87
CA ASN A 265 -20.50 4.34 12.06
C ASN A 265 -19.50 3.58 12.93
N ASP A 266 -18.79 2.60 12.37
CA ASP A 266 -17.81 1.79 13.12
C ASP A 266 -16.70 2.65 13.74
N PHE A 267 -16.22 3.65 13.01
CA PHE A 267 -15.22 4.59 13.53
C PHE A 267 -15.77 5.45 14.66
N ILE A 268 -17.00 5.96 14.53
CA ILE A 268 -17.64 6.82 15.53
C ILE A 268 -17.88 6.04 16.83
N GLU A 269 -18.39 4.82 16.74
CA GLU A 269 -18.59 3.95 17.92
C GLU A 269 -17.27 3.72 18.67
N GLU A 270 -16.19 3.35 17.97
CA GLU A 270 -14.87 3.18 18.59
C GLU A 270 -14.28 4.50 19.12
N ALA A 271 -14.47 5.61 18.40
CA ALA A 271 -13.99 6.92 18.82
C ALA A 271 -14.66 7.39 20.12
N ILE A 272 -15.98 7.20 20.24
CA ILE A 272 -16.74 7.53 21.46
C ILE A 272 -16.22 6.69 22.64
N ASP A 273 -16.06 5.37 22.44
CA ASP A 273 -15.51 4.50 23.48
C ASP A 273 -14.11 4.95 23.91
N ILE A 274 -13.19 5.15 22.96
CA ILE A 274 -11.81 5.52 23.26
C ILE A 274 -11.69 6.90 23.91
N VAL A 275 -12.50 7.88 23.51
CA VAL A 275 -12.46 9.23 24.11
C VAL A 275 -13.01 9.21 25.54
N ASN A 276 -14.09 8.48 25.79
CA ASN A 276 -14.71 8.43 27.12
C ASN A 276 -13.95 7.50 28.08
N ASN A 277 -13.50 6.35 27.57
CA ASN A 277 -12.91 5.27 28.36
C ASN A 277 -11.41 5.17 28.22
N GLY A 278 -10.74 5.95 27.36
CA GLY A 278 -9.31 5.84 27.12
C GLY A 278 -8.88 4.51 26.50
N LEU A 279 -7.56 4.34 26.34
CA LEU A 279 -6.94 3.13 25.83
C LEU A 279 -6.19 2.38 26.94
N LEU A 280 -6.49 1.10 27.11
CA LEU A 280 -5.71 0.21 27.97
C LEU A 280 -4.50 -0.35 27.21
N TYR A 281 -3.29 -0.05 27.69
CA TYR A 281 -2.04 -0.57 27.15
C TYR A 281 -1.04 -0.83 28.29
N ASN A 282 -0.38 -1.98 28.30
CA ASN A 282 0.55 -2.39 29.37
C ASN A 282 -0.03 -2.21 30.79
N ASN A 283 -1.29 -2.60 30.99
CA ASN A 283 -2.04 -2.43 32.24
C ASN A 283 -2.16 -0.98 32.74
N LYS A 284 -1.87 0.01 31.89
CA LYS A 284 -2.06 1.43 32.16
C LYS A 284 -3.17 1.98 31.26
N LYS A 285 -4.00 2.84 31.84
CA LYS A 285 -5.06 3.55 31.13
C LYS A 285 -4.48 4.87 30.60
N HIS A 286 -4.55 5.05 29.29
CA HIS A 286 -4.12 6.27 28.61
C HIS A 286 -5.35 7.04 28.16
N PRO A 287 -5.58 8.27 28.64
CA PRO A 287 -6.65 9.12 28.11
C PRO A 287 -6.43 9.37 26.62
N CYS A 288 -7.50 9.48 25.85
CA CYS A 288 -7.42 9.74 24.41
C CYS A 288 -8.28 10.94 24.04
N GLN A 289 -7.85 11.73 23.07
CA GLN A 289 -8.63 12.84 22.53
C GLN A 289 -8.40 13.00 21.03
N ILE A 290 -9.48 13.27 20.29
CA ILE A 290 -9.38 13.65 18.87
C ILE A 290 -9.22 15.17 18.82
N LYS A 291 -8.03 15.63 18.43
CA LYS A 291 -7.72 17.06 18.32
C LYS A 291 -8.04 17.64 16.96
N ILE A 292 -7.88 16.84 15.90
CA ILE A 292 -7.94 17.32 14.52
C ILE A 292 -8.75 16.34 13.67
N LEU A 293 -9.73 16.87 12.95
CA LEU A 293 -10.34 16.23 11.80
C LEU A 293 -9.80 16.93 10.54
N CYS A 294 -9.15 16.16 9.68
CA CYS A 294 -8.54 16.64 8.44
C CYS A 294 -9.27 16.03 7.25
N ALA A 295 -9.77 16.90 6.38
CA ALA A 295 -10.43 16.52 5.15
C ALA A 295 -10.26 17.66 4.13
N ASP A 296 -10.12 17.29 2.86
CA ASP A 296 -10.18 18.28 1.77
C ASP A 296 -11.59 18.87 1.65
N ALA A 297 -11.78 19.90 0.83
CA ALA A 297 -13.07 20.59 0.77
C ALA A 297 -14.25 19.69 0.34
N PRO A 298 -14.11 18.83 -0.70
CA PRO A 298 -15.10 17.79 -1.01
C PRO A 298 -15.41 16.83 0.15
N ALA A 299 -14.40 16.18 0.73
CA ALA A 299 -14.61 15.21 1.81
C ALA A 299 -15.19 15.89 3.05
N LYS A 300 -14.73 17.09 3.40
CA LYS A 300 -15.28 17.90 4.49
C LYS A 300 -16.78 18.19 4.30
N SER A 301 -17.18 18.61 3.10
CA SER A 301 -18.59 18.88 2.82
C SER A 301 -19.45 17.62 2.92
N PHE A 302 -18.90 16.46 2.51
CA PHE A 302 -19.57 15.18 2.61
C PHE A 302 -19.75 14.71 4.05
N ILE A 303 -18.70 14.71 4.87
CA ILE A 303 -18.79 14.26 6.27
C ILE A 303 -19.66 15.18 7.13
N LEU A 304 -19.68 16.48 6.82
CA LEU A 304 -20.54 17.45 7.51
C LEU A 304 -21.98 17.47 6.97
N GLY A 305 -22.24 16.86 5.79
CA GLY A 305 -23.57 16.93 5.15
C GLY A 305 -23.98 18.35 4.73
N VAL A 306 -23.02 19.18 4.33
CA VAL A 306 -23.24 20.59 3.92
C VAL A 306 -23.00 20.79 2.43
N LYS A 307 -23.43 21.93 1.89
CA LYS A 307 -23.19 22.31 0.49
C LYS A 307 -21.69 22.28 0.18
N GLY A 308 -21.34 21.67 -0.95
CA GLY A 308 -19.96 21.57 -1.42
C GLY A 308 -19.35 22.93 -1.73
N HIS A 309 -18.02 23.02 -1.73
CA HIS A 309 -17.24 24.26 -1.91
C HIS A 309 -17.51 25.06 -3.19
N THR A 310 -18.24 24.49 -4.17
CA THR A 310 -18.66 25.15 -5.40
C THR A 310 -20.09 25.70 -5.35
N GLY A 311 -20.82 25.50 -4.26
CA GLY A 311 -22.16 26.04 -4.06
C GLY A 311 -22.14 27.51 -3.61
N TYR A 312 -23.23 28.24 -3.88
CA TYR A 312 -23.38 29.62 -3.45
C TYR A 312 -23.38 29.75 -1.91
N ALA A 313 -24.16 28.92 -1.21
CA ALA A 313 -24.15 28.83 0.25
C ALA A 313 -23.12 27.82 0.79
N SER A 314 -21.89 27.83 0.26
CA SER A 314 -20.85 26.84 0.62
C SER A 314 -19.90 27.27 1.76
N CYS A 315 -20.01 28.50 2.24
CA CYS A 315 -19.32 28.90 3.46
C CYS A 315 -19.82 28.00 4.59
N THR A 316 -18.93 27.45 5.42
CA THR A 316 -19.31 26.58 6.55
C THR A 316 -19.43 27.33 7.87
N LYS A 317 -19.13 28.64 7.87
CA LYS A 317 -19.02 29.46 9.08
C LYS A 317 -20.08 30.55 9.18
N CYS A 318 -20.49 31.12 8.05
CA CYS A 318 -21.45 32.23 8.02
C CYS A 318 -22.38 32.19 6.80
N TRP A 319 -23.54 32.83 6.94
CA TRP A 319 -24.62 32.95 5.97
C TRP A 319 -24.29 33.83 4.75
N ASP A 320 -23.02 34.12 4.51
CA ASP A 320 -22.64 34.84 3.29
C ASP A 320 -22.91 33.97 2.06
N GLU A 321 -23.58 34.55 1.08
CA GLU A 321 -23.90 33.90 -0.18
C GLU A 321 -22.82 34.25 -1.20
N GLY A 322 -22.10 33.21 -1.65
CA GLY A 322 -21.06 33.37 -2.65
C GLY A 322 -21.64 33.87 -3.98
N LYS A 323 -20.81 34.56 -4.75
CA LYS A 323 -21.14 35.01 -6.12
C LYS A 323 -20.22 34.30 -7.11
N ASN A 324 -20.77 33.90 -8.26
CA ASN A 324 -19.96 33.33 -9.33
C ASN A 324 -19.25 34.47 -10.08
N ILE A 325 -17.94 34.55 -9.90
CA ILE A 325 -17.07 35.50 -10.58
C ILE A 325 -16.02 34.68 -11.31
N GLU A 326 -15.96 34.81 -12.65
CA GLU A 326 -14.99 34.07 -13.48
C GLU A 326 -14.98 32.54 -13.22
N ARG A 327 -16.16 31.94 -13.06
CA ARG A 327 -16.34 30.49 -12.78
C ARG A 327 -15.79 30.04 -11.42
N ARG A 328 -15.65 30.96 -10.46
CA ARG A 328 -15.28 30.69 -9.07
C ARG A 328 -16.32 31.27 -8.14
N ILE A 329 -16.61 30.55 -7.06
CA ILE A 329 -17.44 31.09 -5.98
C ILE A 329 -16.55 31.99 -5.12
N CYS A 330 -16.91 33.26 -5.08
CA CYS A 330 -16.24 34.28 -4.28
C CYS A 330 -17.17 34.78 -3.19
N PHE A 331 -16.69 34.75 -1.95
CA PHE A 331 -17.40 35.34 -0.81
C PHE A 331 -17.06 36.81 -0.66
N SER A 332 -17.95 37.54 0.00
CA SER A 332 -17.73 38.95 0.29
C SER A 332 -16.59 39.13 1.29
N HIS A 333 -15.98 40.32 1.27
CA HIS A 333 -14.91 40.64 2.22
C HIS A 333 -15.43 40.73 3.67
N VAL A 334 -16.71 41.09 3.83
CA VAL A 334 -17.36 41.22 5.14
C VAL A 334 -18.11 39.93 5.45
N SER A 335 -17.72 39.23 6.50
CA SER A 335 -18.41 38.00 6.88
C SER A 335 -19.87 38.25 7.22
N GLY A 336 -20.77 37.40 6.70
CA GLY A 336 -22.18 37.39 7.07
C GLY A 336 -22.41 36.91 8.51
N ARG A 337 -23.70 36.79 8.90
CA ARG A 337 -24.09 36.23 10.21
C ARG A 337 -23.48 34.84 10.38
N LYS A 338 -22.87 34.57 11.54
CA LYS A 338 -22.34 33.24 11.86
C LYS A 338 -23.48 32.20 11.90
N ARG A 339 -23.22 31.00 11.40
CA ARG A 339 -24.12 29.86 11.61
C ARG A 339 -24.06 29.40 13.06
N THR A 340 -25.15 28.80 13.55
CA THR A 340 -25.19 28.17 14.86
C THR A 340 -25.20 26.64 14.77
N ASP A 341 -24.93 25.98 15.89
CA ASP A 341 -24.97 24.52 15.96
C ASP A 341 -26.40 24.00 15.80
N GLU A 342 -27.40 24.70 16.32
CA GLU A 342 -28.82 24.34 16.16
C GLU A 342 -29.24 24.36 14.68
N GLU A 343 -28.80 25.38 13.92
CA GLU A 343 -29.05 25.49 12.48
C GLU A 343 -28.44 24.32 11.70
N PHE A 344 -27.23 23.91 12.09
CA PHE A 344 -26.55 22.77 11.50
C PHE A 344 -27.30 21.47 11.77
N VAL A 345 -27.72 21.22 13.01
CA VAL A 345 -28.48 20.02 13.40
C VAL A 345 -29.83 19.96 12.68
N LEU A 346 -30.52 21.09 12.58
CA LEU A 346 -31.82 21.20 11.89
C LEU A 346 -31.71 21.22 10.37
N LYS A 347 -30.49 21.26 9.82
CA LYS A 347 -30.23 21.37 8.36
C LYS A 347 -30.99 22.54 7.72
N SER A 348 -30.99 23.70 8.38
CA SER A 348 -31.78 24.86 7.91
C SER A 348 -31.28 25.50 6.60
N ASP A 349 -30.12 25.08 6.09
CA ASP A 349 -29.45 25.60 4.90
C ASP A 349 -29.23 24.50 3.83
N THR A 350 -29.98 23.39 3.88
CA THR A 350 -29.89 22.34 2.83
C THR A 350 -30.56 22.76 1.53
#